data_AF-A0A2T2U2Z3-F1
#
_entry.id   AF-A0A2T2U2Z3-F1
#
_cell.length_a   1.000
_cell.length_b   1.000
_cell.length_c   1.000
_cell.angle_alpha   90.00
_cell.angle_beta   90.00
_cell.angle_gamma   90.00
#
_symmetry.space_group_name_H-M   'P 1'
#
loop_
_entity.id
_entity.type
_entity.pdbx_description
1 polymer ?
#
loop_
_entity_poly.entity_id
_entity_poly.type
_entity_poly.pdbx_seq_one_letter_code
_entity_poly.pdbx_strand_id
1 'polypeptide(L)'
;MRTRTRIDANGNSIDAPPAAHAELLTQFVDALEDRDPEALTEVLAKDVTHLTDGGEVKEAAKRPIEGAERVQRFLLSISEKTGDDLRVRPAYVNGRPGLLAVQDDRVHSVWSLRVVNGQIQELYCVRNPEKLRHLDRSPIDERDRTPH
;
A
#
# COMPACT_ATOMS: atom_id res chain seq x y z
N MET A 1 -20.81 9.83 -11.33
CA MET A 1 -19.89 9.12 -12.25
C MET A 1 -19.66 7.74 -11.64
N ARG A 2 -20.08 6.67 -12.35
CA ARG A 2 -20.33 5.33 -11.78
C ARG A 2 -19.04 4.51 -11.68
N THR A 3 -18.59 4.21 -10.47
CA THR A 3 -17.53 3.22 -10.19
C THR A 3 -18.08 1.82 -10.47
N ARG A 4 -17.73 1.23 -11.62
CA ARG A 4 -18.11 -0.16 -11.94
C ARG A 4 -17.07 -1.11 -11.36
N THR A 5 -17.23 -1.44 -10.08
CA THR A 5 -16.61 -2.67 -9.54
C THR A 5 -17.44 -3.85 -10.04
N ARG A 6 -16.83 -4.73 -10.85
CA ARG A 6 -17.45 -6.03 -11.17
C ARG A 6 -17.18 -6.95 -9.98
N ILE A 7 -18.25 -7.29 -9.27
CA ILE A 7 -18.28 -8.26 -8.17
C ILE A 7 -18.92 -9.52 -8.76
N ASP A 8 -18.36 -10.70 -8.50
CA ASP A 8 -18.99 -11.95 -8.89
C ASP A 8 -20.21 -12.26 -8.00
N ALA A 9 -20.96 -13.31 -8.35
CA ALA A 9 -22.21 -13.66 -7.65
C ALA A 9 -22.02 -14.04 -6.17
N ASN A 10 -20.77 -14.21 -5.70
CA ASN A 10 -20.44 -14.58 -4.32
C ASN A 10 -19.79 -13.44 -3.52
N GLY A 11 -19.65 -12.24 -4.07
CA GLY A 11 -19.06 -11.12 -3.35
C GLY A 11 -17.54 -11.16 -3.25
N ASN A 12 -16.89 -12.07 -3.99
CA ASN A 12 -15.44 -12.21 -3.93
C ASN A 12 -14.79 -11.40 -5.05
N SER A 13 -13.86 -10.53 -4.68
CA SER A 13 -13.00 -9.84 -5.64
C SER A 13 -12.14 -10.88 -6.37
N ILE A 14 -11.99 -10.74 -7.69
CA ILE A 14 -11.02 -11.50 -8.49
C ILE A 14 -9.63 -10.91 -8.22
N ASP A 15 -9.14 -11.14 -7.01
CA ASP A 15 -7.82 -10.77 -6.53
C ASP A 15 -6.87 -11.98 -6.72
N ALA A 16 -5.58 -11.75 -6.99
CA ALA A 16 -4.60 -12.83 -7.18
C ALA A 16 -4.46 -13.69 -5.90
N PRO A 17 -4.01 -14.96 -5.99
CA PRO A 17 -3.90 -15.82 -4.82
C PRO A 17 -3.00 -15.19 -3.74
N PRO A 18 -3.25 -15.44 -2.43
CA PRO A 18 -2.55 -14.78 -1.32
C PRO A 18 -1.02 -14.82 -1.40
N ALA A 19 -0.44 -15.91 -1.93
CA ALA A 19 1.00 -16.04 -2.12
C ALA A 19 1.56 -15.08 -3.19
N ALA A 20 0.88 -14.95 -4.34
CA ALA A 20 1.29 -14.03 -5.40
C ALA A 20 1.21 -12.55 -4.96
N HIS A 21 0.29 -12.24 -4.05
CA HIS A 21 0.24 -10.92 -3.42
C HIS A 21 1.42 -10.68 -2.48
N ALA A 22 1.82 -11.68 -1.69
CA ALA A 22 2.95 -11.56 -0.79
C ALA A 22 4.25 -11.33 -1.58
N GLU A 23 4.47 -12.09 -2.65
CA GLU A 23 5.64 -11.91 -3.53
C GLU A 23 5.68 -10.53 -4.17
N LEU A 24 4.55 -10.03 -4.68
CA LEU A 24 4.47 -8.69 -5.26
C LEU A 24 4.69 -7.58 -4.22
N LEU A 25 4.18 -7.75 -3.01
CA LEU A 25 4.42 -6.81 -1.91
C LEU A 25 5.89 -6.78 -1.52
N THR A 26 6.55 -7.94 -1.44
CA THR A 26 7.99 -8.03 -1.17
C THR A 26 8.78 -7.30 -2.25
N GLN A 27 8.55 -7.60 -3.54
CA GLN A 27 9.22 -6.91 -4.65
C GLN A 27 9.00 -5.39 -4.61
N PHE A 28 7.79 -4.94 -4.27
CA PHE A 28 7.49 -3.53 -4.13
C PHE A 28 8.24 -2.88 -2.95
N VAL A 29 8.36 -3.58 -1.81
CA VAL A 29 9.13 -3.09 -0.65
C VAL A 29 10.61 -3.03 -0.98
N ASP A 30 11.17 -4.10 -1.55
CA ASP A 30 12.58 -4.17 -1.95
C ASP A 30 12.91 -3.01 -2.91
N ALA A 31 12.05 -2.77 -3.92
CA ALA A 31 12.23 -1.66 -4.85
C ALA A 31 12.15 -0.27 -4.18
N LEU A 32 11.38 -0.10 -3.11
CA LEU A 32 11.36 1.14 -2.33
C LEU A 32 12.62 1.31 -1.48
N GLU A 33 13.09 0.23 -0.85
CA GLU A 33 14.28 0.23 0.01
C GLU A 33 15.56 0.46 -0.80
N ASP A 34 15.68 -0.22 -1.94
CA ASP A 34 16.79 -0.05 -2.90
C ASP A 34 16.69 1.25 -3.70
N ARG A 35 15.55 1.96 -3.61
CA ARG A 35 15.23 3.16 -4.40
C ARG A 35 15.36 2.89 -5.90
N ASP A 36 14.91 1.71 -6.32
CA ASP A 36 15.05 1.23 -7.69
C ASP A 36 13.83 1.64 -8.54
N PRO A 37 13.98 2.63 -9.44
CA PRO A 37 12.88 3.09 -10.27
C PRO A 37 12.40 2.00 -11.26
N GLU A 38 13.28 1.16 -11.78
CA GLU A 38 12.94 0.17 -12.79
C GLU A 38 12.06 -0.93 -12.19
N ALA A 39 12.47 -1.48 -11.04
CA ALA A 39 11.71 -2.46 -10.28
C ALA A 39 10.34 -1.92 -9.83
N LEU A 40 10.25 -0.64 -9.42
CA LEU A 40 8.95 -0.01 -9.15
C LEU A 40 8.06 0.03 -10.39
N THR A 41 8.63 0.20 -11.58
CA THR A 41 7.85 0.25 -12.83
C THR A 41 7.32 -1.12 -13.22
N GLU A 42 8.02 -2.21 -12.88
CA GLU A 42 7.56 -3.57 -13.18
C GLU A 42 6.34 -3.97 -12.35
N VAL A 43 6.29 -3.55 -11.08
CA VAL A 43 5.20 -3.89 -10.15
C VAL A 43 4.00 -2.95 -10.23
N LEU A 44 4.18 -1.72 -10.74
CA LEU A 44 3.10 -0.73 -10.90
C LEU A 44 2.39 -0.91 -12.25
N ALA A 45 1.06 -0.84 -12.23
CA ALA A 45 0.30 -0.74 -13.46
C ALA A 45 0.50 0.64 -14.10
N LYS A 46 0.43 0.71 -15.44
CA LYS A 46 0.62 1.97 -16.19
C LYS A 46 -0.27 3.11 -15.70
N ASP A 47 -1.54 2.79 -15.42
CA ASP A 47 -2.59 3.72 -14.99
C ASP A 47 -2.80 3.68 -13.47
N VAL A 48 -1.78 3.27 -12.71
CA VAL A 48 -1.85 3.20 -11.25
C VAL A 48 -2.29 4.52 -10.64
N THR A 49 -3.13 4.45 -9.62
CA THR A 49 -3.59 5.63 -8.88
C THR A 49 -3.17 5.57 -7.44
N HIS A 50 -2.54 6.64 -6.95
CA HIS A 50 -2.21 6.80 -5.54
C HIS A 50 -3.11 7.84 -4.87
N LEU A 51 -3.66 7.49 -3.71
CA LEU A 51 -4.50 8.34 -2.86
C LEU A 51 -3.95 8.35 -1.43
N THR A 52 -3.90 9.53 -0.80
CA THR A 52 -3.51 9.67 0.62
C THR A 52 -4.64 10.26 1.46
N ASP A 53 -4.87 9.69 2.64
CA ASP A 53 -5.78 10.12 3.71
C ASP A 53 -4.96 10.63 4.91
N GLY A 54 -4.38 11.83 4.77
CA GLY A 54 -3.78 12.57 5.87
C GLY A 54 -3.51 14.01 5.44
N GLY A 55 -4.00 15.07 6.08
CA GLY A 55 -4.86 15.21 7.26
C GLY A 55 -5.45 16.65 7.35
N GLU A 56 -6.36 16.85 8.31
CA GLU A 56 -6.94 18.09 8.90
C GLU A 56 -7.66 19.19 8.08
N VAL A 57 -7.76 19.14 6.76
CA VAL A 57 -8.65 20.09 6.04
C VAL A 57 -9.77 19.35 5.32
N LYS A 58 -10.97 19.45 5.89
CA LYS A 58 -12.24 18.87 5.41
C LYS A 58 -12.64 19.29 3.97
N GLU A 59 -11.86 20.11 3.27
CA GLU A 59 -12.23 20.67 1.96
C GLU A 59 -11.12 20.64 0.90
N ALA A 60 -9.98 19.98 1.15
CA ALA A 60 -9.01 19.74 0.09
C ALA A 60 -9.33 18.42 -0.61
N ALA A 61 -9.84 18.49 -1.85
CA ALA A 61 -9.90 17.34 -2.73
C ALA A 61 -8.53 16.66 -2.72
N LYS A 62 -8.45 15.45 -2.16
CA LYS A 62 -7.26 14.60 -2.24
C LYS A 62 -6.97 14.40 -3.71
N ARG A 63 -6.01 15.14 -4.27
CA ARG A 63 -5.69 15.03 -5.69
C ARG A 63 -5.03 13.67 -5.88
N PRO A 64 -5.69 12.73 -6.57
CA PRO A 64 -5.06 11.45 -6.85
C PRO A 64 -3.82 11.69 -7.70
N ILE A 65 -2.76 10.94 -7.43
CA ILE A 65 -1.60 10.89 -8.31
C ILE A 65 -1.85 9.75 -9.27
N GLU A 66 -2.04 10.07 -10.55
CA GLU A 66 -2.36 9.10 -11.59
C GLU A 66 -1.14 8.86 -12.50
N GLY A 67 -0.89 7.60 -12.80
CA GLY A 67 0.15 7.14 -13.73
C GLY A 67 1.43 6.67 -13.02
N ALA A 68 2.00 5.57 -13.53
CA ALA A 68 3.17 4.90 -12.97
C ALA A 68 4.34 5.85 -12.70
N GLU A 69 4.74 6.66 -13.69
CA GLU A 69 5.89 7.57 -13.57
C GLU A 69 5.71 8.66 -12.49
N ARG A 70 4.45 9.10 -12.27
CA ARG A 70 4.15 10.11 -11.24
C ARG A 70 4.10 9.47 -9.85
N VAL A 71 3.49 8.29 -9.75
CA VAL A 71 3.41 7.53 -8.51
C VAL A 71 4.80 7.06 -8.07
N GLN A 72 5.61 6.53 -8.97
CA GLN A 72 6.99 6.14 -8.75
C GLN A 72 7.85 7.31 -8.22
N ARG A 73 7.85 8.46 -8.91
CA ARG A 73 8.59 9.65 -8.44
C ARG A 73 8.14 10.12 -7.06
N PHE A 74 6.84 10.03 -6.78
CA PHE A 74 6.30 10.35 -5.47
C PHE A 74 6.78 9.38 -4.38
N LEU A 75 6.76 8.08 -4.67
CA LEU A 75 7.24 7.03 -3.76
C LEU A 75 8.74 7.20 -3.45
N LEU A 76 9.57 7.40 -4.48
CA LEU A 76 11.00 7.66 -4.32
C LEU A 76 11.25 8.92 -3.48
N SER A 77 10.54 10.02 -3.77
CA SER A 77 10.68 11.25 -2.97
C SER A 77 10.31 11.06 -1.49
N ILE A 78 9.37 10.16 -1.18
CA ILE A 78 9.05 9.82 0.22
C ILE A 78 10.16 8.96 0.82
N SER A 79 10.66 7.96 0.11
CA SER A 79 11.77 7.10 0.57
C SER A 79 13.07 7.87 0.84
N GLU A 80 13.28 8.99 0.15
CA GLU A 80 14.42 9.90 0.39
C GLU A 80 14.20 10.79 1.62
N LYS A 81 12.96 11.22 1.86
CA LYS A 81 12.61 12.14 2.96
C LYS A 81 12.42 11.45 4.30
N THR A 82 11.96 10.21 4.27
CA THR A 82 11.78 9.41 5.48
C THR A 82 13.11 8.69 5.69
N GLY A 83 13.89 9.16 6.66
CA GLY A 83 15.24 8.63 6.93
C GLY A 83 15.25 7.15 7.33
N ASP A 84 16.43 6.62 7.62
CA ASP A 84 16.69 5.19 7.87
C ASP A 84 15.86 4.54 8.99
N ASP A 85 15.18 5.32 9.83
CA ASP A 85 14.29 4.84 10.90
C ASP A 85 12.89 4.41 10.42
N LEU A 86 12.50 4.70 9.17
CA LEU A 86 11.23 4.22 8.63
C LEU A 86 11.37 2.78 8.13
N ARG A 87 10.74 1.84 8.82
CA ARG A 87 10.66 0.43 8.42
C ARG A 87 9.32 0.15 7.74
N VAL A 88 9.35 -0.35 6.51
CA VAL A 88 8.15 -0.79 5.79
C VAL A 88 8.06 -2.31 5.87
N ARG A 89 6.87 -2.84 6.21
CA ARG A 89 6.65 -4.29 6.28
C ARG A 89 5.34 -4.69 5.61
N PRO A 90 5.29 -5.84 4.90
CA PRO A 90 4.05 -6.42 4.43
C PRO A 90 3.07 -6.67 5.58
N ALA A 91 1.79 -6.33 5.38
CA ALA A 91 0.74 -6.55 6.36
C ALA A 91 -0.62 -6.77 5.68
N TYR A 92 -1.53 -7.48 6.35
CA TYR A 92 -2.92 -7.54 5.92
C TYR A 92 -3.74 -6.43 6.59
N VAL A 93 -4.30 -5.54 5.77
CA VAL A 93 -5.12 -4.42 6.24
C VAL A 93 -6.56 -4.68 5.83
N ASN A 94 -7.46 -4.90 6.79
CA ASN A 94 -8.87 -5.25 6.52
C ASN A 94 -9.03 -6.43 5.55
N GLY A 95 -8.20 -7.47 5.68
CA GLY A 95 -8.24 -8.66 4.82
C GLY A 95 -7.68 -8.46 3.40
N ARG A 96 -6.97 -7.36 3.15
CA ARG A 96 -6.35 -7.03 1.86
C ARG A 96 -4.84 -6.87 1.98
N PRO A 97 -4.08 -7.13 0.91
CA PRO A 97 -2.65 -6.84 0.88
C PRO A 97 -2.38 -5.35 1.16
N GLY A 98 -1.43 -5.11 2.05
CA GLY A 98 -1.08 -3.78 2.53
C GLY A 98 0.36 -3.72 3.04
N LEU A 99 0.76 -2.52 3.44
CA LEU A 99 2.05 -2.26 4.07
C LEU A 99 1.83 -1.46 5.34
N LEU A 100 2.65 -1.78 6.35
CA LEU A 100 2.76 -1.00 7.57
C LEU A 100 4.09 -0.27 7.55
N ALA A 101 4.06 1.06 7.62
CA ALA A 101 5.26 1.85 7.83
C ALA A 101 5.36 2.21 9.32
N VAL A 102 6.45 1.79 9.94
CA VAL A 102 6.74 1.98 11.37
C VAL A 102 7.94 2.90 11.49
N GLN A 103 7.83 3.94 12.32
CA GLN A 103 8.91 4.86 12.64
C GLN A 103 8.96 5.02 14.16
N ASP A 104 10.15 4.95 14.78
CA ASP A 104 10.31 5.03 16.24
C ASP A 104 9.36 4.08 17.01
N ASP A 105 9.25 2.83 16.53
CA ASP A 105 8.35 1.79 17.07
C ASP A 105 6.84 2.17 17.08
N ARG A 106 6.45 3.17 16.30
CA ARG A 106 5.05 3.61 16.14
C ARG A 106 4.60 3.48 14.70
N VAL A 107 3.33 3.12 14.51
CA VAL A 107 2.72 3.10 13.18
C VAL A 107 2.67 4.54 12.65
N HIS A 108 3.52 4.82 11.67
CA HIS A 108 3.58 6.10 10.98
C HIS A 108 2.50 6.19 9.89
N SER A 109 2.33 5.11 9.11
CA SER A 109 1.33 5.07 8.05
C SER A 109 0.93 3.65 7.69
N VAL A 110 -0.28 3.50 7.15
CA VAL A 110 -0.80 2.24 6.63
C VAL A 110 -1.09 2.41 5.15
N TRP A 111 -0.66 1.45 4.35
CA TRP A 111 -0.90 1.42 2.91
C TRP A 111 -1.76 0.21 2.58
N SER A 112 -2.77 0.40 1.76
CA SER A 112 -3.57 -0.67 1.18
C SER A 112 -3.37 -0.66 -0.33
N LEU A 113 -3.18 -1.84 -0.90
CA LEU A 113 -2.90 -2.00 -2.32
C LEU A 113 -4.04 -2.76 -2.97
N ARG A 114 -4.42 -2.36 -4.18
CA ARG A 114 -5.22 -3.19 -5.07
C ARG A 114 -4.30 -3.78 -6.13
N VAL A 115 -4.26 -5.10 -6.17
CA VAL A 115 -3.49 -5.86 -7.15
C VAL A 115 -4.46 -6.46 -8.16
N VAL A 116 -4.18 -6.29 -9.45
CA VAL A 116 -4.95 -6.91 -10.53
C VAL A 116 -3.96 -7.46 -11.55
N ASN A 117 -4.12 -8.73 -11.92
CA ASN A 117 -3.24 -9.42 -12.88
C ASN A 117 -1.74 -9.31 -12.53
N GLY A 118 -1.39 -9.36 -11.23
CA GLY A 118 0.00 -9.27 -10.78
C GLY A 118 0.61 -7.87 -10.78
N GLN A 119 -0.18 -6.81 -10.97
CA GLN A 119 0.29 -5.42 -10.91
C GLN A 119 -0.53 -4.59 -9.93
N ILE A 120 0.11 -3.60 -9.33
CA ILE A 120 -0.52 -2.65 -8.41
C ILE A 120 -1.28 -1.60 -9.21
N GLN A 121 -2.62 -1.63 -9.12
CA GLN A 121 -3.52 -0.68 -9.78
C GLN A 121 -3.87 0.53 -8.90
N GLU A 122 -3.94 0.33 -7.59
CA GLU A 122 -4.29 1.40 -6.66
C GLU A 122 -3.45 1.30 -5.39
N LEU A 123 -2.96 2.45 -4.92
CA LEU A 123 -2.29 2.63 -3.64
C LEU A 123 -3.10 3.59 -2.79
N TYR A 124 -3.48 3.17 -1.60
CA TYR A 124 -4.16 4.01 -0.63
C TYR A 124 -3.34 4.13 0.64
N CYS A 125 -2.86 5.32 0.97
CA CYS A 125 -2.08 5.59 2.19
C CYS A 125 -2.97 6.31 3.22
N VAL A 126 -2.92 5.88 4.47
CA VAL A 126 -3.53 6.57 5.62
C VAL A 126 -2.43 7.04 6.54
N ARG A 127 -2.37 8.36 6.75
CA ARG A 127 -1.43 9.04 7.66
C ARG A 127 -2.22 9.84 8.68
N ASN A 128 -2.94 9.17 9.58
CA ASN A 128 -3.66 9.84 10.65
C ASN A 128 -3.49 9.09 11.98
N PRO A 129 -2.68 9.60 12.93
CA PRO A 129 -2.50 8.95 14.22
C PRO A 129 -3.82 8.71 14.96
N GLU A 130 -4.84 9.57 14.83
CA GLU A 130 -6.16 9.35 15.46
C GLU A 130 -6.93 8.17 14.87
N LYS A 131 -6.79 7.88 13.57
CA LYS A 131 -7.37 6.68 12.94
C LYS A 131 -6.56 5.42 13.23
N LEU A 132 -5.24 5.57 13.36
CA LEU A 132 -4.31 4.47 13.63
C LEU A 132 -4.36 3.98 15.09
N ARG A 133 -4.87 4.77 16.03
CA ARG A 133 -5.16 4.35 17.42
C ARG A 133 -6.09 3.14 17.53
N HIS A 134 -6.87 2.82 16.49
CA HIS A 134 -7.70 1.61 16.44
C HIS A 134 -6.95 0.37 15.96
N LEU A 135 -5.86 0.51 15.20
CA LEU A 135 -5.02 -0.60 14.76
C LEU A 135 -4.05 -1.08 15.86
N ASP A 136 -3.74 -0.21 16.83
CA ASP A 136 -3.00 -0.57 18.06
C ASP A 136 -3.73 -1.66 18.88
N ARG A 137 -5.03 -1.88 18.64
CA ARG A 137 -5.88 -2.87 19.32
C ARG A 137 -6.39 -4.02 18.45
N SER A 138 -6.15 -3.99 17.14
CA SER A 138 -6.55 -5.10 16.27
C SER A 138 -5.34 -6.00 16.06
N PRO A 139 -5.46 -7.33 16.23
CA PRO A 139 -4.36 -8.22 15.93
C PRO A 139 -4.01 -8.02 14.45
N ILE A 140 -2.85 -7.39 14.21
CA ILE A 140 -2.12 -7.56 12.97
C ILE A 140 -1.86 -9.06 12.89
N ASP A 141 -2.57 -9.72 11.99
CA ASP A 141 -2.55 -11.16 11.86
C ASP A 141 -1.18 -11.57 11.31
N GLU A 142 -0.25 -11.93 12.22
CA GLU A 142 1.09 -12.44 11.92
C GLU A 142 1.06 -13.85 11.29
N ARG A 143 0.01 -14.23 10.56
CA ARG A 143 -0.18 -15.58 9.99
C ARG A 143 0.68 -15.83 8.75
N ASP A 144 1.98 -15.64 8.86
CA ASP A 144 2.94 -16.39 8.04
C ASP A 144 4.32 -16.49 8.71
N ARG A 145 4.35 -16.86 10.00
CA ARG A 145 5.53 -17.54 10.55
C ARG A 145 5.29 -19.04 10.45
N THR A 146 5.64 -19.61 9.31
CA THR A 146 5.82 -21.07 9.22
C THR A 146 7.12 -21.41 9.97
N PRO A 147 7.10 -22.20 11.06
CA PRO A 147 8.34 -22.66 11.69
C PRO A 147 8.94 -23.80 10.86
N HIS A 148 10.27 -23.80 10.72
CA HIS A 148 11.04 -24.99 10.40
C HIS A 148 12.00 -25.27 11.56
#